data_AF-A0A316ENC3-F1
#
_entry.id   AF-A0A316ENC3-F1
#
_cell.length_a   1.000
_cell.length_b   1.000
_cell.length_c   1.000
_cell.angle_alpha   90.00
_cell.angle_beta   90.00
_cell.angle_gamma   90.00
#
_symmetry.space_group_name_H-M   'P 1'
#
loop_
_entity.id
_entity.type
_entity.pdbx_description
1 polymer ?
#
loop_
_entity_poly.entity_id
_entity_poly.type
_entity_poly.pdbx_seq_one_letter_code
_entity_poly.pdbx_strand_id
1 'polypeptide(L)'
;MALMLRKQTKLEPMALTRQERKIIGTQQRYQWFTTLTARVTFFARHEAIVRVVLLNTEFRTSGQTTQTTATFYSIYEVARRKKNP
;
A
#
# COMPACT_ATOMS: atom_id res chain seq x y z
N MET A 1 -20.82 -19.29 -3.32
CA MET A 1 -19.67 -18.39 -3.59
C MET A 1 -19.73 -17.24 -2.61
N ALA A 2 -18.79 -17.15 -1.65
CA ALA A 2 -18.77 -16.04 -0.70
C ALA A 2 -17.72 -15.01 -1.15
N LEU A 3 -18.15 -14.03 -1.95
CA LEU A 3 -17.37 -12.82 -2.21
C LEU A 3 -17.60 -11.85 -1.04
N MET A 4 -16.81 -11.96 0.02
CA MET A 4 -16.83 -10.99 1.13
C MET A 4 -15.70 -9.97 0.97
N LEU A 5 -16.03 -8.86 0.32
CA LEU A 5 -15.29 -7.60 0.38
C LEU A 5 -16.27 -6.49 0.79
N ARG A 6 -16.52 -6.31 2.09
CA ARG A 6 -17.06 -5.07 2.67
C ARG A 6 -16.46 -4.91 4.07
N LYS A 7 -15.90 -3.76 4.44
CA LYS A 7 -16.50 -2.41 4.47
C LYS A 7 -15.44 -1.40 4.03
N GLN A 8 -15.77 -0.54 3.05
CA GLN A 8 -14.92 0.58 2.61
C GLN A 8 -14.73 1.58 3.76
N THR A 9 -13.76 1.32 4.64
CA THR A 9 -13.01 2.42 5.24
C THR A 9 -12.17 2.97 4.10
N LYS A 10 -12.29 4.27 3.77
CA LYS A 10 -11.38 4.88 2.78
C LYS A 10 -9.95 4.53 3.20
N LEU A 11 -9.29 3.66 2.42
CA LEU A 11 -7.92 3.28 2.66
C LEU A 11 -7.09 4.45 2.16
N GLU A 12 -6.71 5.36 3.05
CA GLU A 12 -5.88 6.50 2.68
C GLU A 12 -4.41 6.08 2.69
N PRO A 13 -3.71 6.13 1.54
CA PRO A 13 -2.29 5.85 1.48
C PRO A 13 -1.51 6.94 2.21
N MET A 14 -0.65 6.55 3.14
CA MET A 14 0.25 7.46 3.84
C MET A 14 1.69 7.20 3.40
N ALA A 15 2.45 8.25 3.08
CA ALA A 15 3.88 8.11 2.82
C ALA A 15 4.63 7.72 4.10
N LEU A 16 5.41 6.64 4.05
CA LEU A 16 6.22 6.14 5.17
C LEU A 16 7.63 6.71 5.15
N THR A 17 8.18 6.93 3.97
CA THR A 17 9.55 7.43 3.80
C THR A 17 9.57 8.73 3.03
N ARG A 18 10.67 9.46 3.20
CA ARG A 18 11.01 10.55 2.28
C ARG A 18 11.18 9.99 0.87
N GLN A 19 10.89 10.83 -0.11
CA GLN A 19 11.05 10.50 -1.51
C GLN A 19 12.55 10.52 -1.86
N GLU A 20 13.06 9.37 -2.29
CA GLU A 20 14.43 9.24 -2.79
C GLU A 20 14.44 9.51 -4.29
N ARG A 21 15.47 10.22 -4.77
CA ARG A 21 15.64 10.56 -6.19
C ARG A 21 16.94 9.96 -6.70
N LYS A 22 16.87 9.30 -7.85
CA LYS A 22 18.01 8.78 -8.60
C LYS A 22 17.94 9.24 -10.05
N ILE A 23 19.05 9.70 -10.62
CA ILE A 23 19.14 10.06 -12.04
C ILE A 23 19.60 8.83 -12.83
N ILE A 24 18.90 8.52 -13.92
CA ILE A 24 19.17 7.39 -14.82
C ILE A 24 19.13 7.92 -16.25
N GLY A 25 20.30 8.30 -16.79
CA GLY A 25 20.38 8.97 -18.09
C GLY A 25 19.61 10.30 -18.08
N THR A 26 18.69 10.49 -19.03
CA THR A 26 17.81 11.67 -19.13
C THR A 26 16.58 11.59 -18.20
N GLN A 27 16.39 10.46 -17.51
CA GLN A 27 15.25 10.21 -16.64
C GLN A 27 15.61 10.39 -15.17
N GLN A 28 14.62 10.77 -14.38
CA GLN A 28 14.70 10.86 -12.93
C GLN A 28 13.73 9.83 -12.35
N ARG A 29 14.26 8.89 -11.57
CA ARG A 29 13.47 7.90 -10.85
C ARG A 29 13.29 8.39 -9.42
N TYR A 30 12.05 8.45 -8.98
CA TYR A 30 11.68 8.75 -7.61
C TYR A 30 11.08 7.52 -6.96
N GLN A 31 11.46 7.25 -5.72
CA GLN A 31 10.98 6.09 -4.97
C GLN A 31 10.61 6.48 -3.56
N TRP A 32 9.48 5.95 -3.07
CA TRP A 32 9.07 6.12 -1.69
C TRP A 32 8.12 4.99 -1.28
N PHE A 33 8.10 4.69 0.01
CA PHE A 33 7.15 3.73 0.54
C PHE A 33 5.85 4.42 0.92
N THR A 34 4.71 3.83 0.54
CA THR A 34 3.41 4.18 1.12
C THR A 34 2.87 3.01 1.90
N THR A 35 1.96 3.32 2.83
CA THR A 35 1.26 2.31 3.58
C THR A 35 -0.25 2.48 3.49
N LEU A 36 -0.94 1.35 3.47
CA LEU A 36 -2.39 1.23 3.54
C LEU A 36 -2.73 0.33 4.72
N THR A 37 -3.48 0.86 5.69
CA THR A 37 -4.00 0.03 6.80
C THR A 37 -5.40 -0.44 6.43
N ALA A 38 -5.57 -1.74 6.27
CA ALA A 38 -6.83 -2.36 5.87
C ALA A 38 -7.36 -3.29 6.96
N ARG A 39 -8.69 -3.37 7.07
CA ARG A 39 -9.37 -4.38 7.88
C ARG A 39 -9.77 -5.55 6.98
N VAL A 40 -9.24 -6.72 7.29
CA VAL A 40 -9.49 -7.98 6.57
C VAL A 40 -10.31 -8.90 7.47
N THR A 41 -11.37 -9.48 6.93
CA THR A 41 -12.22 -10.43 7.64
C THR A 41 -11.93 -11.84 7.10
N PHE A 42 -11.40 -12.72 7.95
CA PHE A 42 -11.14 -14.13 7.64
C PHE A 42 -12.29 -14.97 8.18
N PHE A 43 -13.19 -15.44 7.30
CA PHE A 43 -14.45 -16.09 7.70
C PHE A 43 -15.33 -15.18 8.57
N ALA A 44 -16.60 -15.53 8.78
CA ALA A 44 -17.58 -14.62 9.38
C ALA A 44 -17.26 -14.10 10.80
N ARG A 45 -16.21 -14.60 11.48
CA ARG A 45 -15.93 -14.33 12.90
C ARG A 45 -14.51 -13.86 13.23
N HIS A 46 -13.55 -13.96 12.31
CA HIS A 46 -12.18 -13.49 12.58
C HIS A 46 -11.87 -12.25 11.75
N GLU A 47 -11.29 -11.25 12.38
CA GLU A 47 -10.88 -10.02 11.71
C GLU A 47 -9.43 -9.73 12.06
N ALA A 48 -8.66 -9.26 11.09
CA ALA A 48 -7.34 -8.69 11.31
C ALA A 48 -7.28 -7.28 10.72
N ILE A 49 -6.52 -6.43 11.38
CA ILE A 49 -6.04 -5.18 10.82
C ILE A 49 -4.67 -5.47 10.26
N VAL A 50 -4.50 -5.33 8.96
CA VAL A 50 -3.23 -5.50 8.27
C VAL A 50 -2.73 -4.16 7.78
N ARG A 51 -1.41 -4.02 7.73
CA ARG A 51 -0.77 -2.88 7.12
C ARG A 51 0.02 -3.36 5.91
N VAL A 52 -0.37 -2.88 4.75
CA VAL A 52 0.27 -3.14 3.47
C VAL A 52 1.27 -2.03 3.22
N VAL A 53 2.47 -2.40 2.80
CA VAL A 53 3.52 -1.48 2.36
C VAL A 53 3.68 -1.64 0.87
N LEU A 54 3.64 -0.52 0.17
CA LEU A 54 3.84 -0.43 -1.28
C LEU A 54 5.11 0.38 -1.53
N LEU A 55 5.94 -0.10 -2.46
CA LEU A 55 6.99 0.71 -3.06
C LEU A 55 6.39 1.45 -4.25
N ASN A 56 6.34 2.77 -4.16
CA ASN A 56 5.96 3.61 -5.28
C ASN A 56 7.21 3.98 -6.06
N THR A 57 7.13 3.86 -7.37
CA THR A 57 8.18 4.31 -8.27
C THR A 57 7.56 5.25 -9.30
N GLU A 58 8.13 6.44 -9.42
CA GLU A 58 7.73 7.45 -10.39
C GLU A 58 8.92 7.77 -11.29
N PHE A 59 8.73 7.75 -12.60
CA PHE A 59 9.71 8.18 -13.58
C PHE A 59 9.31 9.55 -14.12
N ARG A 60 10.27 10.47 -14.16
CA ARG A 60 10.13 11.78 -14.77
C ARG A 60 11.18 12.00 -15.86
N THR A 61 10.75 12.56 -16.98
CA THR A 61 11.65 13.00 -18.06
C THR A 61 11.37 14.48 -18.28
N SER A 62 12.41 15.32 -18.28
CA SER A 62 12.27 16.78 -18.43
C SER A 62 11.25 17.41 -17.46
N GLY A 63 11.16 16.88 -16.23
CA GLY A 63 10.23 17.35 -15.20
C GLY A 63 8.80 16.82 -15.30
N GLN A 64 8.43 16.13 -16.38
CA GLN A 64 7.11 15.53 -16.55
C GLN A 64 7.09 14.07 -16.10
N THR A 65 6.07 13.68 -15.34
CA THR A 65 5.82 12.29 -14.95
C THR A 65 5.45 11.47 -16.18
N THR A 66 6.28 10.49 -16.51
CA THR A 66 6.06 9.58 -17.65
C THR A 66 5.42 8.27 -17.22
N GLN A 67 5.71 7.82 -16.00
CA GLN A 67 5.20 6.55 -15.48
C GLN A 67 5.14 6.57 -13.96
N THR A 68 4.08 6.02 -13.40
CA THR A 68 3.93 5.77 -11.97
C THR A 68 3.52 4.33 -11.75
N THR A 69 4.24 3.62 -10.88
CA THR A 69 3.93 2.25 -10.48
C THR A 69 3.88 2.14 -8.96
N ALA A 70 2.99 1.29 -8.47
CA ALA A 70 2.94 0.89 -7.07
C ALA A 70 3.13 -0.63 -7.02
N THR A 71 4.21 -1.07 -6.40
CA THR A 71 4.57 -2.48 -6.28
C THR A 71 4.37 -2.94 -4.85
N PHE A 72 3.76 -4.10 -4.67
CA PHE A 72 3.66 -4.73 -3.35
C PHE A 72 5.07 -4.96 -2.78
N TYR A 73 5.30 -4.48 -1.56
CA TYR A 73 6.58 -4.66 -0.88
C TYR A 73 6.45 -5.65 0.29
N SER A 74 5.54 -5.36 1.22
CA SER A 74 5.30 -6.24 2.38
C SER A 74 3.90 -6.07 2.96
N ILE A 75 3.50 -7.04 3.79
CA ILE A 75 2.28 -6.96 4.59
C ILE A 75 2.58 -7.47 5.99
N TYR A 76 2.03 -6.81 7.00
CA TYR A 76 2.10 -7.26 8.38
C TYR A 76 0.76 -7.11 9.08
N GLU A 77 0.48 -8.05 9.97
CA GLU A 77 -0.67 -7.98 10.86
C GLU A 77 -0.36 -6.97 11.99
N VAL A 78 -1.26 -6.01 12.18
CA VAL A 78 -1.17 -4.99 13.24
C VAL A 78 -1.96 -5.42 14.46
N ALA A 79 -3.14 -6.00 14.24
CA ALA A 79 -4.01 -6.48 15.31
C ALA A 79 -4.92 -7.58 14.80
N ARG A 80 -5.33 -8.48 15.69
CA ARG A 80 -6.30 -9.54 15.40
C ARG A 80 -7.38 -9.57 16.45
N ARG A 81 -8.64 -9.65 16.00
CA ARG A 81 -9.79 -9.85 16.86
C ARG A 81 -10.43 -11.19 16.54
N LYS A 82 -10.49 -12.06 17.55
CA LYS A 82 -11.41 -13.20 17.56
C LYS A 82 -12.68 -12.74 18.24
N LYS A 83 -13.83 -12.72 17.54
CA LYS A 83 -15.11 -12.61 18.26
C LYS A 83 -15.28 -13.91 19.04
N ASN A 84 -15.31 -13.83 20.37
CA ASN A 84 -15.68 -14.98 21.20
C ASN A 84 -17.08 -15.48 20.77
N PRO A 85 -17.32 -16.80 20.85
CA PRO A 85 -18.60 -17.39 20.47
C PRO A 85 -19.79 -16.77 21.21
#